data_AF-A0A382W4U3-F1
#
_entry.id   AF-A0A382W4U3-F1
#
_cell.length_a   1.000
_cell.length_b   1.000
_cell.length_c   1.000
_cell.angle_alpha   90.00
_cell.angle_beta   90.00
_cell.angle_gamma   90.00
#
_symmetry.space_group_name_H-M   'P 1'
#
loop_
_entity.id
_entity.type
_entity.pdbx_description
1 polymer ?
#
loop_
_entity_poly.entity_id
_entity_poly.type
_entity_poly.pdbx_seq_one_letter_code
_entity_poly.pdbx_strand_id
1 'polypeptide(L)'
;VQNRNITLDAIRTLAIVLMVVFHFAYDLRFFGWVDWNVPNGKGWREFRYVILTLFFVSVGASLVLGNFRKFNLKMFLLRLFSIAFWAAVISLFTYYFFNANWIFFGVLHFIAVASVLCVPLIRKPILSLLLGFVAVTLFNIGLVSSKWP
;
A
#
# COMPACT_ATOMS: atom_id res chain seq x y z
N VAL A 1 21.10 18.17 5.07
CA VAL A 1 20.46 17.02 5.75
C VAL A 1 18.98 17.33 5.90
N GLN A 2 18.15 16.65 5.13
CA GLN A 2 16.69 16.85 5.09
C GLN A 2 16.14 16.40 6.46
N ASN A 3 15.34 17.22 7.15
CA ASN A 3 14.77 16.92 8.47
C ASN A 3 14.12 15.54 8.46
N ARG A 4 14.83 14.52 8.99
CA ARG A 4 14.29 13.18 9.13
C ARG A 4 13.22 13.22 10.21
N ASN A 5 11.98 12.91 9.82
CA ASN A 5 10.89 12.82 10.75
C ASN A 5 10.93 11.43 11.41
N ILE A 6 11.50 11.38 12.62
CA ILE A 6 11.70 10.15 13.38
C ILE A 6 10.38 9.40 13.59
N THR A 7 9.28 10.13 13.79
CA THR A 7 7.96 9.55 13.99
C THR A 7 7.48 8.79 12.75
N LEU A 8 7.72 9.33 11.56
CA LEU A 8 7.35 8.66 10.30
C LEU A 8 8.25 7.45 10.00
N ASP A 9 9.53 7.56 10.30
CA ASP A 9 10.45 6.44 10.20
C ASP A 9 10.04 5.32 11.17
N ALA A 10 9.62 5.64 12.40
CA ALA A 10 9.14 4.67 13.39
C ALA A 10 7.84 3.97 12.98
N ILE A 11 6.86 4.71 12.47
CA ILE A 11 5.61 4.11 11.95
C ILE A 11 5.92 3.18 10.77
N ARG A 12 6.86 3.56 9.90
CA ARG A 12 7.27 2.73 8.76
C ARG A 12 7.94 1.44 9.22
N THR A 13 8.91 1.52 10.13
CA THR A 13 9.58 0.33 10.65
C THR A 13 8.61 -0.58 11.37
N LEU A 14 7.69 -0.02 12.17
CA LEU A 14 6.63 -0.80 12.80
C LEU A 14 5.76 -1.55 11.78
N ALA A 15 5.33 -0.85 10.71
CA ALA A 15 4.55 -1.47 9.64
C ALA A 15 5.30 -2.61 8.94
N ILE A 16 6.60 -2.43 8.67
CA ILE A 16 7.45 -3.45 8.06
C ILE A 16 7.62 -4.65 8.99
N VAL A 17 7.86 -4.44 10.29
CA VAL A 17 7.99 -5.52 11.28
C VAL A 17 6.70 -6.34 11.33
N LEU A 18 5.54 -5.69 11.41
CA LEU A 18 4.25 -6.38 11.42
C LEU A 18 4.02 -7.16 10.10
N MET A 19 4.43 -6.60 8.96
CA MET A 19 4.36 -7.28 7.66
C MET A 19 5.22 -8.54 7.60
N VAL A 20 6.41 -8.51 8.19
CA VAL A 20 7.30 -9.69 8.29
C VAL A 20 6.67 -10.76 9.17
N VAL A 21 6.12 -10.39 10.34
CA VAL A 21 5.42 -11.33 11.22
C VAL A 21 4.23 -11.98 10.52
N PHE A 22 3.45 -11.20 9.76
CA PHE A 22 2.33 -11.73 8.98
C PHE A 22 2.79 -12.72 7.90
N HIS A 23 3.85 -12.42 7.17
CA HIS A 23 4.39 -13.34 6.16
C HIS A 23 4.98 -14.59 6.79
N PHE A 24 5.65 -14.47 7.94
CA PHE A 24 6.15 -15.64 8.67
C PHE A 24 5.00 -16.60 9.05
N ALA A 25 3.87 -16.08 9.53
CA ALA A 25 2.69 -16.90 9.82
C ALA A 25 2.07 -17.52 8.55
N TYR A 26 2.12 -16.82 7.41
CA TYR A 26 1.71 -17.34 6.11
C TYR A 26 2.64 -18.46 5.63
N ASP A 27 3.95 -18.30 5.79
CA ASP A 27 4.95 -19.29 5.38
C ASP A 27 4.83 -20.56 6.23
N LEU A 28 4.61 -20.44 7.55
CA LEU A 28 4.32 -21.59 8.43
C LEU A 28 3.10 -22.38 7.94
N ARG A 29 2.05 -21.70 7.49
CA ARG A 29 0.89 -22.34 6.88
C ARG A 29 1.25 -22.97 5.53
N PHE A 30 2.01 -22.27 4.70
CA PHE A 30 2.40 -22.75 3.37
C PHE A 30 3.22 -24.04 3.44
N PHE A 31 4.11 -24.18 4.43
CA PHE A 31 4.86 -25.41 4.71
C PHE A 31 4.04 -26.50 5.42
N GLY A 32 2.77 -26.24 5.75
CA GLY A 32 1.88 -27.20 6.41
C GLY A 32 2.19 -27.44 7.89
N TRP A 33 2.98 -26.57 8.53
CA TRP A 33 3.30 -26.69 9.96
C TRP A 33 2.14 -26.24 10.86
N VAL A 34 1.22 -25.43 10.33
CA VAL A 34 0.06 -24.96 11.08
C VAL A 34 -1.19 -24.80 10.20
N ASP A 35 -2.34 -25.27 10.70
CA ASP A 35 -3.65 -25.15 10.03
C ASP A 35 -4.35 -23.81 10.30
N TRP A 36 -3.59 -22.74 10.52
CA TRP A 36 -4.18 -21.41 10.70
C TRP A 36 -4.86 -20.96 9.40
N ASN A 37 -5.99 -20.29 9.53
CA ASN A 37 -6.73 -19.72 8.39
C ASN A 37 -6.03 -18.47 7.77
N VAL A 38 -4.69 -18.41 7.69
CA VAL A 38 -3.94 -17.28 7.11
C VAL A 38 -3.95 -17.36 5.59
N PRO A 39 -4.60 -16.48 4.80
CA PRO A 39 -4.87 -15.10 5.19
C PRO A 39 -6.34 -14.73 5.42
N ASN A 40 -7.28 -15.62 5.09
CA ASN A 40 -8.71 -15.29 4.98
C ASN A 40 -9.51 -15.47 6.28
N GLY A 41 -8.87 -15.95 7.35
CA GLY A 41 -9.49 -16.15 8.66
C GLY A 41 -9.89 -14.83 9.30
N LYS A 42 -11.01 -14.84 10.03
CA LYS A 42 -11.42 -13.73 10.91
C LYS A 42 -10.27 -13.44 11.90
N GLY A 43 -9.77 -12.20 11.91
CA GLY A 43 -8.59 -11.78 12.68
C GLY A 43 -7.37 -11.52 11.81
N TRP A 44 -6.93 -12.49 11.00
CA TRP A 44 -5.77 -12.32 10.09
C TRP A 44 -6.02 -11.31 8.98
N ARG A 45 -7.26 -11.25 8.49
CA ARG A 45 -7.69 -10.23 7.52
C ARG A 45 -7.63 -8.82 8.12
N GLU A 46 -8.13 -8.64 9.34
CA GLU A 46 -8.12 -7.34 10.02
C GLU A 46 -6.69 -6.90 10.34
N PHE A 47 -5.84 -7.85 10.75
CA PHE A 47 -4.42 -7.61 10.97
C PHE A 47 -3.72 -7.12 9.69
N ARG A 48 -4.02 -7.74 8.54
CA ARG A 48 -3.53 -7.28 7.24
C ARG A 48 -3.98 -5.85 6.94
N TYR A 49 -5.22 -5.48 7.23
CA TYR A 49 -5.70 -4.11 7.04
C TYR A 49 -4.97 -3.10 7.94
N VAL A 50 -4.69 -3.46 9.19
CA VAL A 50 -3.89 -2.61 10.09
C VAL A 50 -2.50 -2.37 9.51
N ILE A 51 -1.82 -3.42 9.04
CA ILE A 51 -0.50 -3.30 8.42
C ILE A 51 -0.55 -2.36 7.20
N LEU A 52 -1.51 -2.58 6.31
CA LEU A 52 -1.66 -1.79 5.08
C LEU A 52 -1.96 -0.32 5.39
N THR A 53 -2.82 -0.03 6.36
CA THR A 53 -3.16 1.34 6.74
C THR A 53 -1.95 2.08 7.31
N LEU A 54 -1.20 1.48 8.24
CA LEU A 54 0.03 2.08 8.76
C LEU A 54 1.06 2.35 7.65
N PHE A 55 1.23 1.38 6.75
CA PHE A 55 2.16 1.50 5.64
C PHE A 55 1.77 2.63 4.69
N PHE A 56 0.50 2.69 4.26
CA PHE A 56 0.01 3.73 3.36
C PHE A 56 0.06 5.12 3.99
N VAL A 57 -0.26 5.25 5.29
CA VAL A 57 -0.13 6.53 6.01
C VAL A 57 1.33 7.01 6.01
N SER A 58 2.29 6.12 6.30
CA SER A 58 3.71 6.46 6.25
C SER A 58 4.16 6.88 4.85
N VAL A 59 3.75 6.15 3.81
CA VAL A 59 4.09 6.45 2.41
C VAL A 59 3.49 7.79 1.96
N GLY A 60 2.22 8.05 2.28
CA GLY A 60 1.53 9.29 1.95
C GLY A 60 2.16 10.51 2.64
N ALA A 61 2.40 10.43 3.95
CA ALA A 61 3.05 11.50 4.70
C ALA A 61 4.48 11.76 4.19
N SER A 62 5.23 10.71 3.85
CA SER A 62 6.56 10.82 3.26
C SER A 62 6.55 11.50 1.88
N LEU A 63 5.49 11.32 1.09
CA LEU A 63 5.34 11.96 -0.22
C LEU A 63 5.13 13.47 -0.06
N VAL A 64 4.27 13.89 0.87
CA VAL A 64 4.00 15.31 1.13
C VAL A 64 5.25 16.03 1.65
N LEU A 65 5.91 15.46 2.67
CA LEU A 65 7.12 16.06 3.26
C LEU A 65 8.32 16.07 2.30
N GLY A 66 8.47 15.04 1.47
CA GLY A 66 9.54 14.94 0.48
C GLY A 66 9.43 15.97 -0.64
N ASN A 67 8.20 16.33 -1.03
CA ASN A 67 7.93 17.26 -2.13
C ASN A 67 7.57 18.68 -1.70
N PHE A 68 7.51 18.98 -0.40
CA PHE A 68 7.08 20.29 0.11
C PHE A 68 8.05 21.43 -0.27
N ARG A 69 9.36 21.15 -0.39
CA ARG A 69 10.39 22.21 -0.55
C ARG A 69 10.90 22.39 -1.97
N LYS A 70 11.15 21.30 -2.72
CA LYS A 70 11.53 21.31 -4.15
C LYS A 70 10.96 20.06 -4.81
N PHE A 71 10.03 20.26 -5.75
CA PHE A 71 9.42 19.15 -6.49
C PHE A 71 10.35 18.72 -7.62
N ASN A 72 11.10 17.64 -7.40
CA ASN A 72 11.97 17.05 -8.41
C ASN A 72 11.20 15.99 -9.20
N LEU A 73 10.52 16.42 -10.27
CA LEU A 73 9.77 15.54 -11.20
C LEU A 73 10.58 14.31 -11.63
N LYS A 74 11.87 14.51 -11.97
CA LYS A 74 12.74 13.44 -12.45
C LYS A 74 12.94 12.33 -11.41
N MET A 75 13.23 12.68 -10.15
CA MET A 75 13.43 11.68 -9.08
C MET A 75 12.12 10.99 -8.69
N PHE A 76 11.01 11.73 -8.74
CA PHE A 76 9.68 11.16 -8.53
C PHE A 76 9.32 10.14 -9.62
N LEU A 77 9.52 10.48 -10.89
CA LEU A 77 9.27 9.59 -12.02
C LEU A 77 10.16 8.34 -12.00
N LEU A 78 11.44 8.47 -11.64
CA LEU A 78 12.35 7.32 -11.50
C LEU A 78 11.88 6.35 -10.40
N ARG A 79 11.48 6.88 -9.23
CA ARG A 79 10.92 6.05 -8.15
C ARG A 79 9.61 5.38 -8.60
N LEU A 80 8.72 6.14 -9.23
CA LEU A 80 7.43 5.62 -9.71
C LEU A 80 7.63 4.52 -10.74
N PHE A 81 8.53 4.74 -11.70
CA PHE A 81 8.88 3.75 -12.71
C PHE A 81 9.45 2.49 -12.08
N SER A 82 10.33 2.60 -11.08
CA SER A 82 10.86 1.45 -10.36
C SER A 82 9.74 0.66 -9.65
N ILE A 83 8.81 1.33 -8.98
CA ILE A 83 7.67 0.68 -8.31
C ILE A 83 6.78 -0.03 -9.34
N ALA A 84 6.42 0.65 -10.43
CA ALA A 84 5.58 0.09 -11.49
C ALA A 84 6.25 -1.08 -12.21
N PHE A 85 7.56 -0.98 -12.46
CA PHE A 85 8.36 -2.05 -13.06
C PHE A 85 8.37 -3.30 -12.18
N TRP A 86 8.68 -3.16 -10.88
CA TRP A 86 8.63 -4.28 -9.96
C TRP A 86 7.22 -4.86 -9.80
N ALA A 87 6.18 -4.01 -9.84
CA ALA A 87 4.79 -4.47 -9.82
C ALA A 87 4.49 -5.37 -11.03
N ALA A 88 4.87 -4.94 -12.23
CA ALA A 88 4.68 -5.70 -13.47
C ALA A 88 5.48 -7.01 -13.47
N VAL A 89 6.73 -6.98 -13.01
CA VAL A 89 7.58 -8.18 -12.87
C VAL A 89 6.94 -9.20 -11.93
N ILE A 90 6.43 -8.76 -10.77
CA ILE A 90 5.78 -9.65 -9.80
C ILE A 90 4.48 -10.23 -10.38
N SER A 91 3.68 -9.42 -11.07
CA SER A 91 2.47 -9.91 -11.73
C SER A 91 2.77 -10.94 -12.83
N LEU A 92 3.82 -10.71 -13.62
CA LEU A 92 4.25 -11.64 -14.67
C LEU A 92 4.79 -12.95 -14.09
N PHE A 93 5.59 -12.86 -13.03
CA PHE A 93 6.11 -14.03 -12.33
C PHE A 93 4.98 -14.85 -11.71
N THR A 94 4.03 -14.19 -11.05
CA THR A 94 2.90 -14.87 -10.41
C THR A 94 1.97 -15.51 -11.44
N TYR A 95 1.81 -14.90 -12.61
CA TYR A 95 1.09 -15.50 -13.74
C TYR A 95 1.71 -16.83 -14.17
N TYR A 96 3.04 -16.89 -14.28
CA TYR A 96 3.73 -18.09 -14.74
C TYR A 96 3.76 -19.21 -13.69
N PHE A 97 3.97 -18.86 -12.42
CA PHE A 97 4.20 -19.85 -11.35
C PHE A 97 2.93 -20.22 -10.54
N PHE A 98 1.97 -19.30 -10.40
CA PHE A 98 0.80 -19.45 -9.53
C PHE A 98 -0.49 -19.17 -10.31
N ASN A 99 -0.75 -19.95 -11.37
CA ASN A 99 -1.91 -19.84 -12.27
C ASN A 99 -3.27 -19.63 -11.57
N ALA A 100 -3.46 -20.15 -10.35
CA ALA A 100 -4.70 -20.00 -9.59
C ALA A 100 -4.80 -18.70 -8.75
N ASN A 101 -3.69 -17.99 -8.48
CA ASN A 101 -3.62 -16.78 -7.65
C ASN A 101 -2.87 -15.65 -8.36
N TRP A 102 -3.19 -15.41 -9.62
CA TRP A 102 -2.55 -14.33 -10.38
C TRP A 102 -2.92 -12.95 -9.79
N ILE A 103 -1.89 -12.19 -9.42
CA ILE A 103 -2.03 -10.82 -8.93
C ILE A 103 -2.22 -9.87 -10.12
N PHE A 104 -3.47 -9.66 -10.54
CA PHE A 104 -3.83 -8.66 -11.55
C PHE A 104 -3.63 -7.22 -11.04
N PHE A 105 -4.10 -6.93 -9.83
CA PHE A 105 -4.02 -5.60 -9.23
C PHE A 105 -3.61 -5.67 -7.76
N GLY A 106 -2.30 -5.62 -7.53
CA GLY A 106 -1.71 -5.72 -6.20
C GLY A 106 -1.49 -4.38 -5.48
N VAL A 107 -1.03 -4.46 -4.24
CA VAL A 107 -0.67 -3.29 -3.41
C VAL A 107 0.35 -2.38 -4.11
N LEU A 108 1.32 -2.93 -4.85
CA LEU A 108 2.30 -2.12 -5.60
C LEU A 108 1.67 -1.34 -6.76
N HIS A 109 0.73 -1.95 -7.50
CA HIS A 109 -0.02 -1.26 -8.56
C HIS A 109 -0.82 -0.10 -7.96
N PHE A 110 -1.50 -0.35 -6.84
CA PHE A 110 -2.21 0.67 -6.10
C PHE A 110 -1.28 1.80 -5.64
N ILE A 111 -0.10 1.49 -5.09
CA ILE A 111 0.87 2.52 -4.67
C ILE A 111 1.32 3.37 -5.86
N ALA A 112 1.54 2.76 -7.03
CA ALA A 112 1.93 3.50 -8.23
C ALA A 112 0.82 4.48 -8.65
N VAL A 113 -0.42 4.01 -8.78
CA VAL A 113 -1.57 4.85 -9.16
C VAL A 113 -1.83 5.92 -8.11
N ALA A 114 -1.86 5.55 -6.82
CA ALA A 114 -2.07 6.47 -5.72
C ALA A 114 -0.96 7.54 -5.66
N SER A 115 0.29 7.17 -5.94
CA SER A 115 1.39 8.15 -6.00
C SER A 115 1.17 9.18 -7.09
N VAL A 116 0.71 8.77 -8.28
CA VAL A 116 0.39 9.69 -9.39
C VAL A 116 -0.78 10.61 -9.02
N LEU A 117 -1.86 10.04 -8.47
CA LEU A 117 -3.04 10.81 -8.06
C LEU A 117 -2.75 11.79 -6.93
N CYS A 118 -1.87 11.43 -6.00
CA CYS A 118 -1.52 12.29 -4.88
C CYS A 118 -0.67 13.49 -5.29
N VAL A 119 0.15 13.42 -6.35
CA VAL A 119 1.03 14.52 -6.81
C VAL A 119 0.31 15.86 -6.95
N PRO A 120 -0.78 16.00 -7.72
CA PRO A 120 -1.50 17.28 -7.84
C PRO A 120 -2.14 17.73 -6.51
N LEU A 121 -2.46 16.78 -5.63
CA LEU A 121 -3.07 17.04 -4.32
C LEU A 121 -2.07 17.52 -3.26
N ILE A 122 -0.75 17.33 -3.45
CA ILE A 122 0.29 17.70 -2.46
C ILE A 122 0.21 19.18 -2.06
N ARG A 123 -0.18 20.08 -2.96
CA ARG A 123 -0.28 21.52 -2.71
C ARG A 123 -1.67 21.98 -2.23
N LYS A 124 -2.64 21.08 -2.10
CA LYS A 124 -4.04 21.40 -1.77
C LYS A 124 -4.55 20.47 -0.64
N PRO A 125 -4.08 20.65 0.62
CA PRO A 125 -4.38 19.74 1.73
C PRO A 125 -5.89 19.65 2.06
N ILE A 126 -6.63 20.73 1.89
CA ILE A 126 -8.08 20.76 2.10
C ILE A 126 -8.80 19.89 1.05
N LEU A 127 -8.33 19.93 -0.21
CA LEU A 127 -8.92 19.15 -1.30
C LEU A 127 -8.64 17.66 -1.12
N SER A 128 -7.45 17.27 -0.64
CA SER A 128 -7.15 15.88 -0.32
C SER A 128 -7.98 15.35 0.84
N LEU A 129 -8.26 16.19 1.84
CA LEU A 129 -9.08 15.79 2.99
C LEU A 129 -10.56 15.63 2.57
N LEU A 130 -11.08 16.55 1.76
CA LEU A 130 -12.41 16.44 1.14
C LEU A 130 -12.55 15.18 0.30
N LEU A 131 -11.60 14.90 -0.60
CA LEU A 131 -11.63 13.70 -1.44
C LEU A 131 -11.56 12.42 -0.62
N GLY A 132 -10.71 12.38 0.42
CA GLY A 132 -10.65 11.24 1.34
C GLY A 132 -11.96 11.05 2.10
N PHE A 133 -12.56 12.14 2.60
CA PHE A 133 -13.84 12.09 3.31
C PHE A 133 -14.97 11.62 2.40
N VAL A 134 -15.06 12.14 1.18
CA VAL A 134 -16.02 11.73 0.16
C VAL A 134 -15.84 10.25 -0.21
N ALA A 135 -14.61 9.76 -0.33
CA ALA A 135 -14.37 8.34 -0.61
C ALA A 135 -14.85 7.43 0.53
N VAL A 136 -14.60 7.81 1.79
CA VAL A 136 -15.07 7.04 2.96
C VAL A 136 -16.59 7.08 3.08
N THR A 137 -17.23 8.23 2.85
CA THR A 137 -18.69 8.32 2.89
C THR A 137 -19.33 7.55 1.74
N LEU A 138 -18.80 7.64 0.51
CA LEU A 138 -19.30 6.85 -0.64
C LEU A 138 -19.18 5.34 -0.41
N PHE A 139 -18.08 4.90 0.22
CA PHE A 139 -17.92 3.50 0.61
C PHE A 139 -18.96 3.09 1.68
N ASN A 140 -19.15 3.93 2.70
CA ASN A 140 -20.09 3.66 3.79
C ASN A 140 -21.56 3.66 3.32
N ILE A 141 -21.90 4.48 2.32
CA ILE A 141 -23.24 4.56 1.72
C ILE A 141 -23.53 3.35 0.80
N GLY A 142 -22.55 2.49 0.53
CA GLY A 142 -22.73 1.27 -0.28
C GLY A 142 -22.93 1.54 -1.78
N LEU A 143 -22.73 2.78 -2.23
CA LEU A 143 -22.77 3.19 -3.64
C LEU A 143 -21.65 2.54 -4.47
N VAL A 144 -20.52 2.25 -3.82
CA VAL A 144 -19.45 1.44 -4.41
C VAL A 144 -19.77 -0.03 -4.12
N SER A 145 -20.48 -0.64 -5.05
CA SER A 145 -20.70 -2.09 -5.06
C SER A 145 -19.35 -2.81 -4.95
N SER A 146 -19.20 -3.64 -3.91
CA SER A 146 -18.08 -4.57 -3.69
C SER A 146 -18.07 -5.71 -4.72
N LYS A 147 -18.38 -5.41 -5.98
CA LYS A 147 -18.20 -6.29 -7.14
C LYS A 147 -16.91 -5.90 -7.84
N TRP A 148 -15.81 -5.96 -7.10
CA TRP A 148 -14.52 -6.18 -7.74
C TRP A 148 -14.41 -7.70 -7.94
N PRO A 149 -14.12 -8.18 -9.16
CA PRO A 149 -13.86 -9.60 -9.41
C PRO A 149 -12.64 -10.09 -8.62
#